data_AF-A0A941FMP7-F1
#
_entry.id   AF-A0A941FMP7-F1
#
_cell.length_a   1.000
_cell.length_b   1.000
_cell.length_c   1.000
_cell.angle_alpha   90.00
_cell.angle_beta   90.00
_cell.angle_gamma   90.00
#
_symmetry.space_group_name_H-M   'P 1'
#
loop_
_entity.id
_entity.type
_entity.pdbx_description
1 polymer ?
#
loop_
_entity_poly.entity_id
_entity_poly.type
_entity_poly.pdbx_seq_one_letter_code
_entity_poly.pdbx_strand_id
1 'polypeptide(L)'
;MKIYAHSRDHLSGGNGRRTIDKVAGQIDILPTLYDLFNIKSSSYFGESMLDGEEGDALILKGDYGSQMKINGEGKVEGFSPEDQKEIDLSDQVIRSDYFKKLRKR
;
A
#
# COMPACT_ATOMS: atom_id res chain seq x y z
N MET A 1 -2.74 7.64 -10.20
CA MET A 1 -2.85 6.34 -10.89
C MET A 1 -4.22 5.75 -10.55
N LYS A 2 -5.02 5.29 -11.51
CA LYS A 2 -6.33 4.65 -11.23
C LYS A 2 -6.19 3.15 -11.38
N ILE A 3 -6.54 2.39 -10.34
CA ILE A 3 -6.48 0.92 -10.35
C ILE A 3 -7.90 0.39 -10.53
N TYR A 4 -8.08 -0.52 -11.49
CA TYR A 4 -9.36 -1.17 -11.75
C TYR A 4 -9.33 -2.56 -11.14
N ALA A 5 -10.17 -2.82 -10.14
CA ALA A 5 -10.35 -4.15 -9.58
C ALA A 5 -11.68 -4.77 -10.05
N HIS A 6 -11.68 -6.09 -10.23
CA HIS A 6 -12.87 -6.86 -10.54
C HIS A 6 -13.43 -7.52 -9.28
N SER A 7 -14.58 -7.03 -8.81
CA SER A 7 -15.40 -7.77 -7.84
C SER A 7 -16.14 -8.89 -8.57
N ARG A 8 -16.10 -10.11 -8.05
CA ARG A 8 -16.96 -11.22 -8.52
C ARG A 8 -18.26 -11.19 -7.73
N ASP A 9 -19.18 -10.31 -8.13
CA ASP A 9 -20.58 -10.42 -7.75
C ASP A 9 -21.36 -11.11 -8.88
N HIS A 10 -22.10 -12.15 -8.52
CA HIS A 10 -22.96 -12.88 -9.44
C HIS A 10 -24.15 -12.00 -9.87
N LEU A 11 -24.33 -11.94 -11.20
CA LEU A 11 -25.54 -11.59 -11.97
C LEU A 11 -25.90 -10.10 -12.12
N SER A 12 -25.38 -9.46 -13.16
CA SER A 12 -26.18 -9.07 -14.36
C SER A 12 -25.34 -8.19 -15.32
N GLY A 13 -25.25 -8.64 -16.58
CA GLY A 13 -25.06 -7.82 -17.78
C GLY A 13 -24.16 -6.57 -17.72
N GLY A 14 -22.87 -6.73 -17.47
CA GLY A 14 -21.86 -5.70 -17.71
C GLY A 14 -20.50 -6.19 -17.24
N ASN A 15 -19.43 -5.95 -18.00
CA ASN A 15 -18.07 -6.20 -17.51
C ASN A 15 -17.81 -5.23 -16.33
N GLY A 16 -18.20 -5.65 -15.12
CA GLY A 16 -18.21 -4.83 -13.90
C GLY A 16 -16.81 -4.46 -13.47
N ARG A 17 -16.32 -3.32 -13.96
CA ARG A 17 -15.16 -2.64 -13.39
C ARG A 17 -15.63 -1.86 -12.18
N ARG A 18 -15.05 -2.12 -11.01
CA ARG A 18 -15.21 -1.27 -9.84
C ARG A 18 -14.11 -0.21 -9.88
N THR A 19 -14.48 1.06 -9.79
CA THR A 19 -13.53 2.14 -9.52
C THR A 19 -13.22 2.13 -8.03
N ILE A 20 -11.93 2.20 -7.69
CA ILE A 20 -11.46 2.35 -6.32
C ILE A 20 -10.91 3.77 -6.18
N ASP A 21 -11.53 4.56 -5.31
CA ASP A 21 -11.16 5.96 -5.05
C ASP A 21 -10.36 6.11 -3.74
N LYS A 22 -9.92 4.99 -3.13
CA LYS A 22 -9.06 4.98 -1.95
C LYS A 22 -7.71 5.63 -2.28
N VAL A 23 -7.26 6.57 -1.44
CA VAL A 23 -5.90 7.11 -1.51
C VAL A 23 -4.92 5.99 -1.20
N ALA A 24 -3.91 5.83 -2.05
CA ALA A 24 -2.95 4.74 -1.94
C ALA A 24 -1.61 5.10 -2.59
N GLY A 25 -0.55 4.49 -2.07
CA GLY A 25 0.81 4.56 -2.59
C GLY A 25 1.18 3.37 -3.47
N GLN A 26 2.45 3.33 -3.89
CA GLN A 26 2.95 2.21 -4.71
C GLN A 26 3.13 0.92 -3.89
N ILE A 27 3.39 1.04 -2.59
CA ILE A 27 3.62 -0.11 -1.70
C ILE A 27 2.38 -0.99 -1.56
N ASP A 28 1.19 -0.42 -1.75
CA ASP A 28 -0.11 -1.07 -1.61
C ASP A 28 -0.45 -2.04 -2.77
N ILE A 29 0.31 -1.98 -3.86
CA ILE A 29 0.07 -2.82 -5.05
C ILE A 29 0.23 -4.31 -4.70
N LEU A 30 1.29 -4.67 -3.97
CA LEU A 30 1.56 -6.07 -3.63
C LEU A 30 0.45 -6.68 -2.74
N PRO A 31 0.07 -6.09 -1.58
CA PRO A 31 -1.05 -6.60 -0.80
C PRO A 31 -2.36 -6.66 -1.59
N THR A 32 -2.63 -5.65 -2.43
CA THR A 32 -3.81 -5.67 -3.31
C THR A 32 -3.82 -6.87 -4.25
N LEU A 33 -2.67 -7.21 -4.86
CA LEU A 33 -2.56 -8.39 -5.71
C LEU A 33 -2.72 -9.67 -4.90
N TYR A 34 -2.19 -9.74 -3.68
CA TYR A 34 -2.34 -10.91 -2.83
C TYR A 34 -3.80 -11.16 -2.47
N ASP A 35 -4.56 -10.12 -2.15
CA ASP A 35 -6.00 -10.25 -1.91
C ASP A 35 -6.75 -10.69 -3.18
N LEU A 36 -6.45 -10.09 -4.34
CA LEU A 36 -7.03 -10.50 -5.63
C LEU A 36 -6.80 -11.99 -5.93
N PHE A 37 -5.65 -12.53 -5.56
CA PHE A 37 -5.27 -13.92 -5.80
C PHE A 37 -5.51 -14.84 -4.59
N ASN A 38 -6.09 -14.34 -3.50
CA ASN A 38 -6.31 -15.06 -2.24
C ASN A 38 -5.02 -15.72 -1.69
N ILE A 39 -3.90 -15.00 -1.78
CA ILE A 39 -2.60 -15.42 -1.25
C ILE A 39 -2.48 -14.89 0.19
N LYS A 40 -2.29 -15.80 1.15
CA LYS A 40 -2.10 -15.43 2.57
C LYS A 40 -0.63 -15.16 2.86
N SER A 41 -0.31 -13.90 3.15
CA SER A 41 1.01 -13.47 3.62
C SER A 41 0.86 -12.23 4.51
N SER A 42 1.85 -11.97 5.35
CA SER A 42 1.90 -10.79 6.22
C SER A 42 3.30 -10.14 6.22
N SER A 43 4.13 -10.47 5.23
CA SER A 43 5.54 -10.06 5.17
C SER A 43 5.76 -8.97 4.11
N TYR A 44 4.99 -7.90 4.21
CA TYR A 44 5.05 -6.74 3.33
C TYR A 44 4.66 -5.47 4.09
N PHE A 45 4.96 -4.31 3.50
CA PHE A 45 4.47 -3.00 3.92
C PHE A 45 3.26 -2.60 3.06
N GLY A 46 2.49 -1.62 3.53
CA GLY A 46 1.27 -1.17 2.86
C GLY A 46 0.04 -2.05 3.12
N GLU A 47 -1.08 -1.61 2.57
CA GLU A 47 -2.39 -2.21 2.75
C GLU A 47 -3.08 -2.46 1.42
N SER A 48 -4.04 -3.39 1.41
CA SER A 48 -4.83 -3.64 0.21
C SER A 48 -5.72 -2.45 -0.14
N MET A 49 -5.87 -2.20 -1.44
CA MET A 49 -6.74 -1.17 -1.98
C MET A 49 -8.18 -1.65 -2.20
N LEU A 50 -8.42 -2.97 -2.14
CA LEU A 50 -9.75 -3.54 -2.41
C LEU A 50 -10.72 -3.32 -1.26
N ASP A 51 -10.16 -3.30 -0.04
CA ASP A 51 -10.88 -3.43 1.23
C ASP A 51 -10.38 -2.35 2.22
N GLY A 52 -11.22 -1.96 3.19
CA GLY A 52 -10.82 -1.10 4.33
C GLY A 52 -11.33 0.35 4.29
N GLU A 53 -10.89 1.14 5.28
CA GLU A 53 -11.22 2.56 5.50
C GLU A 53 -10.56 3.48 4.45
N GLU A 54 -10.70 4.80 4.62
CA GLU A 54 -9.97 5.77 3.82
C GLU A 54 -8.45 5.53 3.94
N GLY A 55 -7.77 5.30 2.82
CA GLY A 55 -6.34 4.99 2.81
C GLY A 55 -5.47 6.24 2.92
N ASP A 56 -4.16 6.04 2.99
CA ASP A 56 -3.18 7.11 2.95
C ASP A 56 -2.02 6.77 2.00
N ALA A 57 -1.19 7.76 1.69
CA ALA A 57 -0.02 7.56 0.84
C ALA A 57 1.17 8.37 1.37
N LEU A 58 2.26 7.67 1.66
CA LEU A 58 3.53 8.27 2.05
C LEU A 58 4.31 8.73 0.82
N ILE A 59 4.65 10.03 0.77
CA ILE A 59 5.51 10.64 -0.23
C ILE A 59 6.89 10.86 0.38
N LEU A 60 7.87 10.11 -0.14
CA LEU A 60 9.24 10.15 0.33
C LEU A 60 10.00 11.36 -0.24
N LYS A 61 11.04 11.80 0.48
CA LYS A 61 11.88 12.97 0.15
C LYS A 61 12.64 12.90 -1.18
N GLY A 62 12.50 11.83 -1.96
CA GLY A 62 13.29 11.62 -3.18
C GLY A 62 13.16 12.78 -4.17
N ASP A 63 12.06 12.80 -4.93
CA ASP A 63 11.80 13.83 -5.94
C ASP A 63 11.13 15.10 -5.38
N TYR A 64 10.75 15.05 -4.10
CA TYR A 64 10.06 16.13 -3.39
C TYR A 64 10.95 16.69 -2.29
N GLY A 65 11.05 18.02 -2.18
CA GLY A 65 11.95 18.69 -1.23
C GLY A 65 11.70 18.33 0.26
N SER A 66 10.57 17.70 0.57
CA SER A 66 10.14 17.27 1.90
C SER A 66 9.36 15.96 1.85
N GLN A 67 9.41 15.19 2.92
CA GLN A 67 8.50 14.07 3.15
C GLN A 67 7.10 14.60 3.47
N MET A 68 6.07 13.99 2.88
CA MET A 68 4.67 14.39 3.04
C MET A 68 3.74 13.18 3.02
N LYS A 69 2.63 13.26 3.73
CA LYS A 69 1.57 12.25 3.68
C LYS A 69 0.37 12.81 2.91
N ILE A 70 -0.28 12.00 2.10
CA ILE A 70 -1.61 12.29 1.56
C ILE A 70 -2.60 11.45 2.35
N ASN A 71 -3.53 12.07 3.06
CA ASN A 71 -4.54 11.36 3.83
C ASN A 71 -5.73 10.89 2.97
N GLY A 72 -6.70 10.21 3.58
CA GLY A 72 -7.91 9.68 2.93
C GLY A 72 -8.77 10.69 2.18
N GLU A 73 -8.75 11.95 2.63
CA GLU A 73 -9.47 13.06 2.00
C GLU A 73 -8.67 13.69 0.83
N GLY A 74 -7.48 13.18 0.53
CA GLY A 74 -6.58 13.73 -0.48
C GLY A 74 -5.81 14.97 -0.03
N LYS A 75 -5.79 15.28 1.28
CA LYS A 75 -5.08 16.44 1.84
C LYS A 75 -3.64 16.08 2.15
N VAL A 76 -2.76 17.08 1.98
CA VAL A 76 -1.34 16.96 2.32
C VAL A 76 -1.13 17.27 3.80
N GLU A 77 -0.47 16.34 4.49
CA GLU A 77 -0.10 16.43 5.90
C GLU A 77 1.41 16.21 6.07
N GLY A 78 1.94 16.69 7.20
CA GLY A 78 3.30 16.35 7.61
C GLY A 78 3.37 14.92 8.11
N PHE A 79 4.56 14.34 8.08
CA PHE A 79 4.80 13.02 8.67
C PHE A 79 4.54 13.03 10.17
N SER A 80 3.74 12.08 10.63
CA SER A 80 3.64 11.71 12.04
C SER A 80 4.86 10.86 12.47
N PRO A 81 5.12 10.73 13.78
CA PRO A 81 6.11 9.78 14.29
C PRO A 81 5.86 8.34 13.84
N GLU A 82 4.60 7.95 13.68
CA GLU A 82 4.19 6.63 13.22
C GLU A 82 4.58 6.41 11.74
N ASP A 83 4.35 7.40 10.88
CA ASP A 83 4.74 7.33 9.47
C ASP A 83 6.26 7.21 9.32
N GLN A 84 7.03 7.92 10.15
CA GLN A 84 8.49 7.84 10.15
C GLN A 84 8.98 6.46 10.61
N LYS A 85 8.30 5.84 11.59
CA LYS A 85 8.65 4.50 12.07
C LYS A 85 8.50 3.44 10.98
N GLU A 86 7.48 3.53 10.12
CA GLU A 86 7.32 2.60 9.01
C GLU A 86 8.48 2.70 8.01
N ILE A 87 8.90 3.92 7.67
CA ILE A 87 10.07 4.15 6.82
C ILE A 87 11.32 3.56 7.46
N ASP A 88 11.56 3.84 8.73
CA ASP A 88 12.76 3.38 9.44
C ASP A 88 12.85 1.84 9.47
N LEU A 89 11.70 1.17 9.65
CA LEU A 89 11.62 -0.29 9.59
C LEU A 89 11.92 -0.83 8.18
N SER A 90 11.38 -0.21 7.14
CA SER A 90 11.66 -0.57 5.75
C SER A 90 13.16 -0.41 5.43
N ASP A 91 13.75 0.72 5.83
CA ASP A 91 15.18 0.98 5.71
C ASP A 91 16.02 -0.06 6.45
N GLN A 92 15.61 -0.45 7.65
CA GLN A 92 16.31 -1.47 8.44
C GLN A 92 16.25 -2.85 7.76
N VAL A 93 15.11 -3.24 7.21
CA VAL A 93 14.95 -4.50 6.47
C VAL A 93 15.91 -4.56 5.29
N ILE A 94 16.01 -3.47 4.52
CA ILE A 94 16.88 -3.36 3.35
C ILE A 94 18.36 -3.36 3.78
N ARG A 95 18.76 -2.42 4.64
CA ARG A 95 20.17 -2.22 5.03
C ARG A 95 20.76 -3.41 5.77
N SER A 96 19.94 -4.14 6.51
CA SER A 96 20.40 -5.31 7.25
C SER A 96 20.43 -6.59 6.41
N ASP A 97 19.98 -6.56 5.14
CA ASP A 97 19.79 -7.76 4.30
C ASP A 97 18.97 -8.82 5.07
N TYR A 98 17.86 -8.36 5.68
CA TYR A 98 17.14 -9.10 6.71
C TYR A 98 16.68 -10.49 6.25
N PHE A 99 16.06 -10.56 5.06
CA PHE A 99 15.52 -11.81 4.54
C PHE A 99 16.60 -12.85 4.20
N LYS A 100 17.80 -12.43 3.80
CA LYS A 100 18.92 -13.35 3.58
C LYS A 100 19.42 -13.96 4.88
N LYS A 101 19.36 -13.21 5.99
CA LYS A 101 19.71 -13.71 7.33
C LYS A 101 18.71 -14.73 7.84
N LEU A 102 17.41 -14.53 7.59
CA LEU A 102 16.37 -15.49 7.96
C LEU A 102 16.57 -16.86 7.28
N ARG A 103 16.97 -16.88 6.00
CA ARG A 103 17.19 -18.13 5.25
C ARG A 103 18.38 -18.97 5.73
N LYS A 104 19.27 -18.40 6.57
CA LYS A 104 20.47 -19.08 7.08
C LYS A 104 20.30 -19.66 8.49
N ARG A 105 19.10 -19.56 9.07
CA ARG A 105 18.71 -20.21 10.32
C ARG A 105 17.84 -21.41 10.01
#